data_AF-A0A3C1TK56-F1
#
_entry.id   AF-A0A3C1TK56-F1
#
_cell.length_a   1.000
_cell.length_b   1.000
_cell.length_c   1.000
_cell.angle_alpha   90.00
_cell.angle_beta   90.00
_cell.angle_gamma   90.00
#
_symmetry.space_group_name_H-M   'P 1'
#
loop_
_entity.id
_entity.type
_entity.pdbx_description
1 polymer ?
#
loop_
_entity_poly.entity_id
_entity_poly.type
_entity_poly.pdbx_seq_one_letter_code
_entity_poly.pdbx_strand_id
1 'polypeptide(L)'
;MKFDTIDYLKTGNERQQRAYDVLTNHRILAQLAPFSPVLVGTIPINIDIESSDLDVICQWSDKSDFATALHSLFGHYPNFTFWENPAHQAVIA
;
A
#
# COMPACT_ATOMS: atom_id res chain seq x y z
N MET A 1 -7.87 14.62 12.19
CA MET A 1 -7.41 14.19 10.85
C MET A 1 -7.75 12.71 10.72
N LYS A 2 -8.41 12.30 9.64
CA LYS A 2 -8.64 10.87 9.37
C LYS A 2 -7.63 10.41 8.32
N PHE A 3 -7.01 9.26 8.56
CA PHE A 3 -6.01 8.66 7.68
C PHE A 3 -6.60 7.51 6.85
N ASP A 4 -7.93 7.45 6.77
CA ASP A 4 -8.70 6.51 5.94
C ASP A 4 -8.70 6.88 4.45
N THR A 5 -8.20 8.07 4.11
CA THR A 5 -8.04 8.56 2.73
C THR A 5 -6.65 9.15 2.56
N ILE A 6 -6.14 9.21 1.32
CA ILE A 6 -4.87 9.87 1.00
C ILE A 6 -5.03 11.35 0.60
N ASP A 7 -6.23 11.92 0.71
CA ASP A 7 -6.53 13.28 0.24
C ASP A 7 -5.66 14.36 0.90
N TYR A 8 -5.24 14.12 2.15
CA TYR A 8 -4.36 15.05 2.87
C TYR A 8 -2.97 15.20 2.22
N LEU A 9 -2.54 14.23 1.39
CA LEU A 9 -1.28 14.31 0.67
C LEU A 9 -1.31 15.33 -0.48
N LYS A 10 -2.49 15.66 -1.03
CA LYS A 10 -2.66 16.63 -2.13
C LYS A 10 -2.10 18.01 -1.81
N THR A 11 -2.14 18.38 -0.53
CA THR A 11 -1.68 19.68 -0.03
C THR A 11 -0.43 19.53 0.86
N GLY A 12 0.18 18.35 0.86
CA GLY A 12 1.39 18.03 1.61
C GLY A 12 2.65 18.59 0.95
N ASN A 13 3.82 18.13 1.39
CA ASN A 13 5.09 18.46 0.75
C ASN A 13 5.20 17.84 -0.67
N GLU A 14 6.27 18.16 -1.41
CA GLU A 14 6.46 17.63 -2.78
C GLU A 14 6.46 16.11 -2.86
N ARG A 15 7.03 15.42 -1.86
CA ARG A 15 7.09 13.95 -1.82
C ARG A 15 5.72 13.34 -1.52
N GLN A 16 4.93 13.96 -0.67
CA GLN A 16 3.55 13.58 -0.37
C GLN A 16 2.64 13.75 -1.58
N GLN A 17 2.74 14.88 -2.28
CA GLN A 17 1.99 15.12 -3.52
C GLN A 17 2.38 14.08 -4.59
N ARG A 18 3.68 13.77 -4.74
CA ARG A 18 4.13 12.71 -5.65
C ARG A 18 3.60 11.32 -5.25
N ALA A 19 3.57 11.00 -3.96
CA ALA A 19 2.97 9.76 -3.48
C ALA A 19 1.46 9.69 -3.81
N TYR A 20 0.73 10.79 -3.62
CA TYR A 20 -0.67 10.88 -4.01
C TYR A 20 -0.87 10.59 -5.51
N ASP A 21 -0.06 11.22 -6.36
CA ASP A 21 -0.15 11.05 -7.81
C ASP A 21 0.13 9.61 -8.24
N VAL A 22 1.19 9.00 -7.72
CA VAL A 22 1.55 7.60 -8.02
C VAL A 22 0.41 6.66 -7.61
N LEU A 23 -0.08 6.76 -6.37
CA LEU A 23 -1.13 5.88 -5.87
C LEU A 23 -2.45 6.04 -6.64
N THR A 24 -2.77 7.28 -7.04
CA THR A 24 -4.00 7.59 -7.79
C THR A 24 -3.90 7.13 -9.24
N ASN A 25 -2.80 7.42 -9.93
CA ASN A 25 -2.61 7.07 -11.35
C ASN A 25 -2.59 5.56 -11.56
N HIS A 26 -1.99 4.82 -10.63
CA HIS A 26 -1.96 3.36 -10.67
C HIS A 26 -3.17 2.70 -9.99
N ARG A 27 -4.06 3.50 -9.36
CA ARG A 27 -5.27 3.01 -8.67
C ARG A 27 -5.00 1.94 -7.60
N ILE A 28 -3.84 2.00 -6.94
CA ILE A 28 -3.36 0.97 -6.00
C ILE A 28 -4.39 0.70 -4.90
N LEU A 29 -4.86 1.75 -4.20
CA LEU A 29 -5.83 1.60 -3.11
C LEU A 29 -7.21 1.16 -3.60
N ALA A 30 -7.58 1.52 -4.84
CA ALA A 30 -8.85 1.09 -5.41
C ALA A 30 -8.82 -0.40 -5.80
N GLN A 31 -7.69 -0.90 -6.31
CA GLN A 31 -7.49 -2.32 -6.60
C GLN A 31 -7.48 -3.17 -5.32
N LEU A 32 -6.94 -2.64 -4.23
CA LEU A 32 -6.87 -3.29 -2.92
C LEU A 32 -8.12 -3.06 -2.05
N ALA A 33 -9.11 -2.29 -2.51
CA ALA A 33 -10.29 -1.88 -1.73
C ALA A 33 -11.01 -3.01 -0.96
N PRO A 34 -11.15 -4.25 -1.49
CA PRO A 34 -11.75 -5.36 -0.73
C PRO A 34 -11.04 -5.68 0.59
N PHE A 35 -9.78 -5.26 0.74
CA PHE A 35 -8.92 -5.53 1.90
C PHE A 35 -8.65 -4.30 2.77
N SER A 36 -9.49 -3.26 2.66
CA SER A 36 -9.40 -2.03 3.47
C SER A 36 -7.98 -1.42 3.52
N PRO A 37 -7.41 -1.06 2.36
CA PRO A 37 -6.02 -0.66 2.28
C PRO A 37 -5.79 0.72 2.91
N VAL A 38 -4.70 0.85 3.66
CA VAL A 38 -4.28 2.11 4.29
C VAL A 38 -2.83 2.39 3.95
N LEU A 39 -2.56 3.59 3.42
CA LEU A 39 -1.20 4.08 3.27
C LEU A 39 -0.64 4.47 4.65
N VAL A 40 0.49 3.88 5.00
CA VAL A 40 1.19 4.11 6.27
C VAL A 40 2.67 4.38 6.01
N GLY A 41 3.46 4.50 7.06
CA GLY A 41 4.89 4.73 6.97
C GLY A 41 5.27 6.20 7.06
N THR A 42 6.48 6.52 6.63
CA THR A 42 7.15 7.78 6.95
C THR A 42 6.69 8.96 6.08
N ILE A 43 6.35 8.71 4.81
CA ILE A 43 5.88 9.75 3.86
C ILE A 43 4.54 10.37 4.31
N PRO A 44 3.50 9.59 4.68
CA PRO A 44 2.26 10.13 5.25
C PRO A 44 2.43 11.14 6.38
N ILE A 45 3.41 10.91 7.26
CA ILE A 45 3.62 11.71 8.47
C ILE A 45 4.80 12.69 8.35
N ASN A 46 5.35 12.86 7.14
CA ASN A 46 6.41 13.84 6.84
C ASN A 46 7.68 13.66 7.69
N ILE A 47 8.10 12.41 7.92
CA ILE A 47 9.39 12.07 8.54
C ILE A 47 10.24 11.18 7.64
N ASP A 48 9.88 11.10 6.36
CA ASP A 48 10.60 10.30 5.37
C ASP A 48 12.03 10.79 5.15
N ILE A 49 12.85 9.86 4.70
CA ILE A 49 14.19 10.11 4.18
C ILE A 49 14.23 9.70 2.71
N GLU A 50 15.32 10.02 2.02
CA GLU A 50 15.45 9.76 0.58
C GLU A 50 15.13 8.31 0.19
N SER A 51 15.56 7.35 1.02
CA SER A 51 15.35 5.91 0.82
C SER A 51 14.02 5.37 1.35
N SER A 52 13.09 6.21 1.82
CA SER A 52 11.79 5.76 2.29
C SER A 52 10.87 5.35 1.12
N ASP A 53 10.28 4.17 1.23
CA ASP A 53 9.28 3.63 0.31
C ASP A 53 7.84 4.00 0.71
N LEU A 54 6.86 3.53 -0.07
CA LEU A 54 5.44 3.63 0.25
C LEU A 54 4.93 2.30 0.82
N ASP A 55 4.42 2.33 2.05
CA ASP A 55 3.88 1.15 2.72
C ASP A 55 2.35 1.15 2.66
N VAL A 56 1.76 0.07 2.15
CA VAL A 56 0.31 -0.15 2.19
C VAL A 56 0.00 -1.36 3.04
N ILE A 57 -0.77 -1.16 4.12
CA ILE A 57 -1.29 -2.28 4.93
C ILE A 57 -2.70 -2.61 4.51
N CYS A 58 -3.04 -3.89 4.57
CA CYS A 58 -4.35 -4.44 4.26
C CYS A 58 -4.80 -5.36 5.39
N GLN A 59 -6.11 -5.62 5.45
CA GLN A 59 -6.71 -6.62 6.32
C GLN A 59 -7.46 -7.65 5.47
N TRP A 60 -7.27 -8.93 5.78
CA TRP A 60 -7.98 -10.04 5.15
C TRP A 60 -8.72 -10.89 6.19
N SER A 61 -9.86 -11.47 5.79
CA SER A 61 -10.56 -12.51 6.56
C SER A 61 -10.19 -13.91 6.07
N ASP A 62 -9.92 -14.06 4.77
CA ASP A 62 -9.38 -15.28 4.16
C ASP A 62 -8.04 -14.96 3.49
N LYS A 63 -7.00 -15.71 3.88
CA LYS A 63 -5.63 -15.53 3.37
C LYS A 63 -5.53 -15.93 1.89
N SER A 64 -6.24 -16.97 1.48
CA SER A 64 -6.17 -17.52 0.12
C SER A 64 -6.76 -16.54 -0.88
N ASP A 65 -7.86 -15.87 -0.50
CA ASP A 65 -8.47 -14.81 -1.31
C ASP A 65 -7.52 -13.62 -1.46
N PHE A 66 -6.86 -13.22 -0.36
CA PHE A 66 -5.88 -12.13 -0.40
C PHE A 66 -4.67 -12.47 -1.28
N ALA A 67 -4.09 -13.66 -1.10
CA ALA A 67 -2.97 -14.12 -1.91
C ALA A 67 -3.32 -14.20 -3.41
N THR A 68 -4.49 -14.75 -3.73
CA THR A 68 -4.98 -14.84 -5.12
C THR A 68 -5.15 -13.44 -5.73
N ALA A 69 -5.72 -12.50 -4.98
CA ALA A 69 -5.88 -11.13 -5.44
C ALA A 69 -4.51 -10.46 -5.69
N LEU A 70 -3.54 -10.59 -4.77
CA LEU A 70 -2.20 -10.02 -4.93
C LEU A 70 -1.49 -10.58 -6.16
N HIS A 71 -1.52 -11.89 -6.36
CA HIS A 71 -0.93 -12.50 -7.57
C HIS A 71 -1.63 -12.05 -8.84
N SER A 72 -2.96 -11.95 -8.85
CA SER A 72 -3.70 -11.50 -10.03
C SER A 72 -3.44 -10.02 -10.34
N LEU A 73 -3.32 -9.17 -9.33
CA LEU A 73 -3.15 -7.73 -9.49
C LEU A 73 -1.71 -7.36 -9.80
N PHE A 74 -0.74 -8.01 -9.15
CA PHE A 74 0.66 -7.56 -9.17
C PHE A 74 1.66 -8.61 -9.64
N GLY A 75 1.28 -9.89 -9.75
CA GLY A 75 2.19 -10.98 -10.10
C GLY A 75 2.82 -10.91 -11.48
N HIS A 76 2.33 -10.01 -12.35
CA HIS A 76 2.88 -9.76 -13.67
C HIS A 76 3.96 -8.65 -13.67
N TYR A 77 4.14 -7.91 -12.57
CA TYR A 77 5.18 -6.89 -12.48
C TYR A 77 6.56 -7.53 -12.27
N PRO A 78 7.59 -7.00 -12.94
CA PRO A 78 8.96 -7.43 -12.67
C PRO A 78 9.31 -7.14 -11.21
N ASN A 79 10.00 -8.08 -10.57
CA ASN A 79 10.39 -8.03 -9.15
C ASN A 79 9.23 -8.16 -8.14
N PHE A 80 8.02 -8.52 -8.58
CA PHE A 80 6.99 -8.94 -7.63
C PHE A 80 7.48 -10.16 -6.85
N THR A 81 7.41 -10.06 -5.52
CA THR A 81 7.78 -11.14 -4.61
C THR A 81 6.62 -11.37 -3.67
N PHE A 82 6.46 -12.59 -3.17
CA PHE A 82 5.38 -12.90 -2.23
C PHE A 82 5.91 -13.90 -1.23
N TRP A 83 5.71 -13.62 0.06
CA TRP A 83 6.07 -14.57 1.11
C TRP A 83 5.15 -14.45 2.32
N GLU A 84 5.08 -15.54 3.07
CA GLU A 84 4.32 -15.62 4.31
C GLU A 84 5.26 -15.53 5.50
N ASN A 85 4.82 -14.85 6.55
CA ASN A 85 5.44 -14.87 7.86
C ASN A 85 4.55 -15.66 8.84
N PRO A 86 4.84 -16.95 9.09
CA PRO A 86 4.01 -17.79 9.94
C PRO A 86 3.97 -17.34 11.40
N ALA A 87 5.02 -16.68 11.89
CA ALA A 87 5.11 -16.23 13.28
C ALA A 87 4.10 -15.12 13.60
N HIS A 88 3.76 -14.30 12.61
CA HIS A 88 2.83 -13.19 12.75
C HIS A 88 1.54 -13.35 11.96
N GLN A 89 1.31 -14.53 11.36
CA GLN A 89 0.20 -14.80 10.45
C GLN A 89 0.04 -13.69 9.38
N ALA A 90 1.16 -13.24 8.83
CA ALA A 90 1.21 -12.12 7.90
C ALA A 90 1.60 -12.58 6.49
N VAL A 91 1.14 -11.82 5.50
CA VAL A 91 1.51 -11.95 4.09
C VAL A 91 2.21 -10.66 3.69
N ILE A 92 3.32 -10.78 2.94
CA ILE A 92 4.05 -9.65 2.39
C ILE A 92 4.22 -9.89 0.88
N ALA A 93 3.97 -8.84 0.10
CA ALA A 93 3.99 -8.87 -1.36
C ALA A 93 4.60 -7.59 -1.93
#